data_AF-A0A530L9T7-F1
#
_entry.id   AF-A0A530L9T7-F1
#
_cell.length_a   1.000
_cell.length_b   1.000
_cell.length_c   1.000
_cell.angle_alpha   90.00
_cell.angle_beta   90.00
_cell.angle_gamma   90.00
#
_symmetry.space_group_name_H-M   'P 1'
#
loop_
_entity.id
_entity.type
_entity.pdbx_description
1 polymer ?
#
loop_
_entity_poly.entity_id
_entity_poly.type
_entity_poly.pdbx_seq_one_letter_code
_entity_poly.pdbx_strand_id
1 'polypeptide(L)' 'GEEYRLLYAARRQELAAWCKRLGWSFTVNHTDRLASEALVRIHMAMTAEGSFAGRARA' A
#
# COMPACT_ATOMS: atom_id res chain seq x y z
N GLY A 1 -12.69 2.72 -20.67
CA GLY A 1 -12.75 2.89 -19.21
C GLY A 1 -12.26 1.68 -18.45
N GLU A 2 -12.80 0.49 -18.74
CA GLU A 2 -12.38 -0.76 -18.10
C GLU A 2 -10.93 -1.16 -18.40
N GLU A 3 -10.52 -1.11 -19.66
CA GLU A 3 -9.14 -1.39 -20.07
C GLU A 3 -8.11 -0.51 -19.34
N TYR A 4 -8.40 0.78 -19.19
CA TYR A 4 -7.59 1.70 -18.40
C TYR A 4 -7.49 1.26 -16.93
N ARG A 5 -8.60 0.84 -16.31
CA ARG A 5 -8.60 0.36 -14.92
C ARG A 5 -7.79 -0.92 -14.77
N LEU A 6 -7.86 -1.83 -15.74
CA LEU A 6 -7.08 -3.07 -15.76
C LEU A 6 -5.58 -2.78 -15.86
N LEU A 7 -5.18 -1.94 -16.82
CA LEU A 7 -3.78 -1.53 -16.97
C LEU A 7 -3.26 -0.81 -15.72
N TYR A 8 -4.07 0.10 -15.16
CA TYR A 8 -3.73 0.82 -13.94
C TYR A 8 -3.57 -0.12 -12.74
N ALA A 9 -4.43 -1.13 -12.61
CA ALA A 9 -4.32 -2.14 -11.56
C ALA A 9 -3.06 -3.00 -11.73
N ALA A 10 -2.78 -3.48 -12.94
CA ALA A 10 -1.60 -4.29 -13.25
C ALA A 10 -0.30 -3.54 -12.90
N ARG A 11 -0.17 -2.28 -13.32
CA ARG A 11 0.99 -1.44 -12.98
C ARG A 11 1.18 -1.28 -11.46
N ARG A 12 0.09 -1.11 -10.70
CA ARG A 12 0.18 -1.02 -9.24
C ARG A 12 0.63 -2.34 -8.61
N GLN A 13 0.18 -3.47 -9.14
CA GLN A 13 0.60 -4.80 -8.68
C GLN A 13 2.10 -5.03 -8.93
N GLU A 14 2.61 -4.63 -10.09
CA GLU A 14 4.05 -4.73 -10.39
C GLU A 14 4.90 -3.91 -9.43
N LEU A 15 4.52 -2.65 -9.16
CA LEU A 15 5.24 -1.80 -8.21
C LEU A 15 5.22 -2.37 -6.80
N ALA A 16 4.06 -2.86 -6.35
CA ALA A 16 3.95 -3.51 -5.04
C ALA A 16 4.84 -4.75 -4.93
N ALA A 17 4.91 -5.57 -5.99
CA ALA A 17 5.78 -6.74 -6.03
C ALA A 17 7.27 -6.35 -5.97
N TRP A 18 7.69 -5.29 -6.67
CA TRP A 18 9.04 -4.74 -6.59
C TRP A 18 9.40 -4.25 -5.19
N CYS A 19 8.53 -3.44 -4.57
CA CYS A 19 8.74 -2.96 -3.20
C CYS A 19 8.87 -4.13 -2.22
N LYS A 20 7.99 -5.14 -2.31
CA LYS A 20 8.05 -6.34 -1.45
C LYS A 20 9.38 -7.08 -1.58
N ARG A 21 9.92 -7.24 -2.80
CA ARG A 21 11.23 -7.87 -3.01
C ARG A 21 12.39 -7.10 -2.38
N LEU A 22 12.28 -5.78 -2.28
CA LEU A 22 13.27 -4.91 -1.63
C LEU A 22 13.07 -4.79 -0.11
N GLY A 23 12.05 -5.46 0.45
CA GLY A 23 11.68 -5.29 1.86
C GLY A 23 10.99 -3.96 2.17
N TRP A 24 10.49 -3.26 1.15
CA TRP A 24 9.80 -1.97 1.28
C TRP A 24 8.28 -2.14 1.30
N SER A 25 7.60 -1.24 2.01
CA SER A 25 6.14 -1.12 1.95
C SER A 25 5.72 -0.32 0.70
N PHE A 26 4.48 -0.54 0.24
CA PHE A 26 3.90 0.18 -0.90
C PHE A 26 2.51 0.72 -0.52
N THR A 27 2.35 2.03 -0.56
CA THR A 27 1.09 2.73 -0.23
C THR A 27 0.70 3.66 -1.37
N VAL A 28 -0.60 3.69 -1.69
CA VAL A 28 -1.16 4.58 -2.72
C VAL A 28 -2.05 5.65 -2.09
N ASN A 29 -1.98 6.86 -2.62
CA ASN A 29 -2.90 7.95 -2.32
C ASN A 29 -3.53 8.42 -3.65
N HIS A 30 -4.84 8.59 -3.66
CA HIS A 30 -5.52 9.22 -4.79
C HIS A 30 -5.51 10.73 -4.57
N THR A 31 -5.10 11.49 -5.58
CA THR A 31 -4.84 12.94 -5.46
C THR A 31 -6.10 13.79 -5.34
N ASP A 32 -7.27 13.20 -5.50
CA ASP A 32 -8.56 13.82 -5.19
C ASP A 32 -8.91 13.76 -3.69
N ARG A 33 -8.08 13.08 -2.88
CA ARG A 33 -8.20 13.01 -1.42
C ARG A 33 -7.08 13.78 -0.76
N LEU A 34 -7.31 14.17 0.49
CA LEU A 34 -6.28 14.79 1.30
C LEU A 34 -5.09 13.85 1.46
N ALA A 35 -3.88 14.36 1.23
CA ALA A 35 -2.65 13.61 1.47
C ALA A 35 -2.55 13.16 2.93
N SER A 36 -3.08 13.95 3.87
CA SER A 36 -3.13 13.63 5.29
C SER A 36 -3.88 12.32 5.58
N GLU A 37 -4.90 11.94 4.80
CA GLU A 37 -5.58 10.65 4.98
C GLU A 37 -4.63 9.47 4.78
N ALA A 38 -3.77 9.53 3.76
CA ALA A 38 -2.79 8.48 3.52
C ALA A 38 -1.72 8.46 4.62
N LEU A 39 -1.27 9.63 5.06
CA LEU A 39 -0.28 9.75 6.15
C LEU A 39 -0.83 9.19 7.46
N VAL A 40 -2.08 9.48 7.82
CA VAL A 40 -2.72 8.92 9.03
C VAL A 40 -2.83 7.40 8.93
N ARG A 41 -3.21 6.84 7.77
CA ARG A 41 -3.27 5.38 7.58
C ARG A 41 -1.90 4.73 7.74
N ILE A 42 -0.86 5.34 7.18
CA ILE A 42 0.53 4.87 7.36
C ILE A 42 0.92 4.92 8.83
N HIS A 43 0.65 6.04 9.51
CA HIS A 43 0.93 6.19 10.93
C HIS A 43 0.23 5.11 11.75
N MET A 44 -1.06 4.84 11.49
CA MET A 44 -1.79 3.78 12.19
C MET A 44 -1.24 2.39 11.88
N ALA A 45 -0.84 2.11 10.64
CA ALA A 45 -0.24 0.83 10.28
C ALA A 45 1.10 0.62 11.02
N MET A 46 1.97 1.62 11.05
CA MET A 46 3.27 1.56 11.73
C MET A 46 3.14 1.51 13.26
N THR A 47 2.17 2.22 13.84
CA THR A 47 1.96 2.23 15.29
C THR A 47 1.22 0.97 15.76
N ALA A 48 0.39 0.36 14.90
CA ALA A 48 -0.23 -0.94 15.16
C ALA A 48 0.75 -2.13 15.06
N GLU A 49 2.00 -1.93 14.60
CA GLU A 49 3.02 -2.99 14.46
C GLU A 49 3.56 -3.55 15.80
N GLY A 50 3.11 -3.07 16.96
CA GLY A 50 3.14 -3.86 18.18
C GLY A 50 2.25 -5.13 18.12
N SER A 51 1.36 -5.23 17.13
CA SER A 51 0.35 -6.30 16.99
C SER A 51 0.38 -7.03 15.63
N PHE A 52 1.10 -6.53 14.61
CA PHE A 52 1.12 -7.14 13.27
C PHE A 52 2.28 -8.13 13.03
N ALA A 53 3.34 -8.10 13.85
CA ALA A 53 4.39 -9.12 13.84
C ALA A 53 3.87 -10.56 14.13
N GLY A 54 2.67 -10.69 14.72
CA GLY A 54 2.01 -11.97 15.00
C GLY A 54 1.19 -12.56 13.84
N ARG A 55 0.89 -11.81 12.77
CA ARG A 55 0.02 -12.28 11.67
C ARG A 55 0.74 -12.73 10.40
N ALA A 56 2.05 -12.52 10.30
CA ALA A 56 2.87 -13.04 9.19
C ALA A 56 3.45 -14.46 9.45
N ARG A 57 3.02 -15.12 10.54
CA ARG A 57 3.55 -16.42 11.02
C ARG A 57 2.46 -17.49 11.25
N ALA A 58 1.29 -17.38 10.63
CA ALA A 58 0.24 -18.41 10.67
C ALA A 58 -0.14 -18.85 9.25
#